data_AF-A0A1I7M2I0-F1
#
_entry.id   AF-A0A1I7M2I0-F1
#
_cell.length_a   1.000
_cell.length_b   1.000
_cell.length_c   1.000
_cell.angle_alpha   90.00
_cell.angle_beta   90.00
_cell.angle_gamma   90.00
#
_symmetry.space_group_name_H-M   'P 1'
#
loop_
_entity.id
_entity.type
_entity.pdbx_description
1 polymer ?
#
loop_
_entity_poly.entity_id
_entity_poly.type
_entity_poly.pdbx_seq_one_letter_code
_entity_poly.pdbx_strand_id
1 'polypeptide(L)'
;MVVLRRVWLQNFHVTEPPTGGSEGDGRIRWRTEAEGIPAALVMVASPYDPDVHYAKKRATTWIGYKVHLTETCDDAQPPLIVHVATTPAPIVDRAVLDPLHAALATKDLLPARHLVDAAYIDADGLVAAARDHDVVLTGPVSKDNQWQARTEGAFTIEAFHLDWDRKIATCPAGHDSRSWHPNYNLGRTVIRIRFAAQHCRACSLKPRCTRSQCRLLTPRSREEHDALVAARARETSSAFAADRRRRAGIEGTLSRGVRTMGLRRSRYLGLARTHLQHLLTATAINLGRLAAWIGDTPAGRTRRSAFARLMAQPAGA
;
A
#
# COMPACT_ATOMS: atom_id res chain seq x y z
N MET A 1 -29.32 -19.39 -7.19
CA MET A 1 -29.83 -18.34 -8.12
C MET A 1 -29.39 -16.91 -7.78
N VAL A 2 -29.26 -16.52 -6.50
CA VAL A 2 -28.93 -15.12 -6.12
C VAL A 2 -27.58 -14.64 -6.67
N VAL A 3 -26.52 -15.46 -6.59
CA VAL A 3 -25.17 -15.09 -7.08
C VAL A 3 -25.17 -14.91 -8.60
N LEU A 4 -25.76 -15.84 -9.35
CA LEU A 4 -25.86 -15.74 -10.81
C LEU A 4 -26.66 -14.50 -11.25
N ARG A 5 -27.76 -14.18 -10.56
CA ARG A 5 -28.51 -12.95 -10.81
C ARG A 5 -27.66 -11.71 -10.54
N ARG A 6 -26.87 -11.71 -9.46
CA ARG A 6 -25.94 -10.60 -9.16
C ARG A 6 -24.86 -10.48 -10.25
N VAL A 7 -24.23 -11.58 -10.66
CA VAL A 7 -23.26 -11.60 -11.76
C VAL A 7 -23.90 -11.03 -13.02
N TRP A 8 -25.12 -11.45 -13.35
CA TRP A 8 -25.86 -10.92 -14.49
C TRP A 8 -26.03 -9.40 -14.41
N LEU A 9 -26.60 -8.90 -13.31
CA LEU A 9 -26.83 -7.47 -13.10
C LEU A 9 -25.55 -6.63 -13.10
N GLN A 10 -24.44 -7.19 -12.61
CA GLN A 10 -23.15 -6.50 -12.53
C GLN A 10 -22.42 -6.42 -13.87
N ASN A 11 -22.69 -7.34 -14.81
CA ASN A 11 -21.92 -7.48 -16.04
C ASN A 11 -22.72 -7.14 -17.30
N PHE A 12 -24.05 -7.25 -17.27
CA PHE A 12 -24.90 -7.08 -18.45
C PHE A 12 -25.84 -5.89 -18.30
N HIS A 13 -26.10 -5.23 -19.42
CA HIS A 13 -27.09 -4.18 -19.60
C HIS A 13 -28.08 -4.60 -20.68
N VAL A 14 -29.37 -4.38 -20.44
CA VAL A 14 -30.43 -4.60 -21.43
C VAL A 14 -30.71 -3.26 -22.09
N THR A 15 -30.53 -3.15 -23.40
CA THR A 15 -30.94 -1.96 -24.16
C THR A 15 -32.33 -2.17 -24.75
N GLU A 16 -33.15 -1.12 -24.76
CA GLU A 16 -34.41 -1.14 -25.48
C GLU A 16 -34.17 -1.41 -26.98
N PRO A 17 -35.06 -2.16 -27.64
CA PRO A 17 -34.98 -2.33 -29.08
C PRO A 17 -35.16 -0.97 -29.77
N PRO A 18 -34.50 -0.73 -30.91
CA PRO A 18 -34.80 0.46 -31.72
C PRO A 18 -36.29 0.47 -32.08
N THR A 19 -36.89 1.67 -32.10
CA THR A 19 -38.31 1.88 -32.43
C THR A 19 -38.68 1.15 -33.72
N GLY A 20 -39.55 0.14 -33.61
CA GLY A 20 -39.98 -0.73 -34.70
C GLY A 20 -39.59 -2.21 -34.56
N GLY A 21 -38.83 -2.60 -33.54
CA GLY A 21 -38.54 -4.01 -33.22
C GLY A 21 -39.68 -4.72 -32.49
N SER A 22 -39.82 -6.04 -32.72
CA SER A 22 -40.79 -6.91 -32.04
C SER A 22 -40.50 -7.03 -30.54
N GLU A 23 -41.56 -7.16 -29.72
CA GLU A 23 -41.46 -7.46 -28.28
C GLU A 23 -40.58 -8.71 -28.07
N GLY A 24 -39.44 -8.53 -27.41
CA GLY A 24 -38.49 -9.60 -27.08
C GLY A 24 -37.04 -9.34 -27.49
N ASP A 25 -36.76 -8.35 -28.36
CA ASP A 25 -35.43 -8.11 -28.93
C ASP A 25 -34.56 -7.12 -28.14
N GLY A 26 -34.64 -7.16 -26.80
CA GLY A 26 -33.75 -6.38 -25.95
C GLY A 26 -32.31 -6.87 -26.12
N ARG A 27 -31.46 -6.09 -26.81
CA ARG A 27 -30.07 -6.49 -27.05
C ARG A 27 -29.29 -6.51 -25.72
N ILE A 28 -28.98 -7.70 -25.24
CA ILE A 28 -28.12 -7.91 -24.08
C ILE A 28 -26.68 -7.62 -24.49
N ARG A 29 -26.00 -6.72 -23.78
CA ARG A 29 -24.57 -6.46 -23.97
C ARG A 29 -23.84 -6.32 -22.65
N TRP A 30 -22.51 -6.40 -22.72
CA TRP A 30 -21.66 -6.10 -21.57
C TRP A 30 -21.82 -4.65 -21.13
N ARG A 31 -21.80 -4.43 -19.82
CA ARG A 31 -21.72 -3.10 -19.22
C ARG A 31 -20.39 -2.46 -19.56
N THR A 32 -20.47 -1.17 -19.81
CA THR A 32 -19.34 -0.27 -20.03
C THR A 32 -19.09 0.58 -18.78
N GLU A 33 -17.95 1.27 -18.73
CA GLU A 33 -17.64 2.19 -17.63
C GLU A 33 -18.70 3.30 -17.47
N ALA A 34 -19.27 3.78 -18.58
CA ALA A 34 -20.32 4.81 -18.59
C ALA A 34 -21.61 4.36 -17.88
N GLU A 35 -21.84 3.06 -17.79
CA GLU A 35 -23.04 2.46 -17.18
C GLU A 35 -22.84 2.03 -15.73
N GLY A 36 -21.65 2.33 -15.18
CA GLY A 36 -21.27 1.99 -13.83
C GLY A 36 -20.87 0.51 -13.70
N ILE A 37 -19.55 0.29 -13.58
CA ILE A 37 -19.01 -1.01 -13.16
C ILE A 37 -18.87 -0.97 -11.63
N PRO A 38 -19.36 -1.98 -10.89
CA PRO A 38 -19.19 -2.03 -9.45
C PRO A 38 -17.72 -1.96 -9.04
N ALA A 39 -17.44 -1.37 -7.88
CA ALA A 39 -16.10 -1.41 -7.30
C ALA A 39 -15.60 -2.86 -7.20
N ALA A 40 -14.30 -3.09 -7.42
CA ALA A 40 -13.74 -4.44 -7.49
C ALA A 40 -14.01 -5.31 -6.25
N LEU A 41 -14.13 -4.70 -5.07
CA LEU A 41 -14.46 -5.37 -3.81
C LEU A 41 -15.93 -5.83 -3.73
N VAL A 42 -16.81 -5.29 -4.56
CA VAL A 42 -18.25 -5.61 -4.61
C VAL A 42 -18.58 -6.45 -5.85
N MET A 43 -17.75 -6.36 -6.89
CA MET A 43 -17.90 -7.15 -8.10
C MET A 43 -17.61 -8.62 -7.82
N VAL A 44 -18.56 -9.49 -8.19
CA VAL A 44 -18.39 -10.95 -8.10
C VAL A 44 -17.50 -11.39 -9.27
N ALA A 45 -16.28 -11.81 -8.97
CA ALA A 45 -15.33 -12.24 -10.00
C ALA A 45 -15.47 -13.73 -10.36
N SER A 46 -16.07 -14.54 -9.48
CA SER A 46 -16.36 -15.94 -9.72
C SER A 46 -17.70 -16.33 -9.09
N PRO A 47 -18.60 -17.01 -9.82
CA PRO A 47 -19.84 -17.53 -9.24
C PRO A 47 -19.58 -18.74 -8.32
N TYR A 48 -18.42 -19.38 -8.42
CA TYR A 48 -18.03 -20.55 -7.63
C TYR A 48 -17.36 -20.16 -6.31
N ASP A 49 -16.66 -19.03 -6.31
CA ASP A 49 -16.05 -18.45 -5.12
C ASP A 49 -16.38 -16.95 -5.06
N PRO A 50 -17.50 -16.58 -4.41
CA PRO A 50 -17.93 -15.19 -4.34
C PRO A 50 -16.97 -14.28 -3.55
N ASP A 51 -16.05 -14.85 -2.77
CA ASP A 51 -15.08 -14.12 -1.95
C ASP A 51 -13.81 -13.74 -2.74
N VAL A 52 -13.61 -14.29 -3.95
CA VAL A 52 -12.49 -13.86 -4.81
C VAL A 52 -12.85 -12.60 -5.58
N HIS A 53 -11.87 -11.71 -5.64
CA HIS A 53 -12.03 -10.43 -6.31
C HIS A 53 -10.88 -10.16 -7.26
N TYR A 54 -11.18 -9.45 -8.34
CA TYR A 54 -10.19 -8.97 -9.27
C TYR A 54 -9.30 -7.93 -8.60
N ALA A 55 -7.99 -8.05 -8.80
CA ALA A 55 -7.02 -7.03 -8.43
C ALA A 55 -6.00 -6.81 -9.55
N LYS A 56 -5.45 -5.60 -9.56
CA LYS A 56 -4.37 -5.19 -10.44
C LYS A 56 -3.28 -4.52 -9.62
N LYS A 57 -2.04 -4.99 -9.77
CA LYS A 57 -0.83 -4.36 -9.21
C LYS A 57 0.16 -4.18 -10.34
N ARG A 58 0.34 -2.92 -10.77
CA ARG A 58 1.13 -2.57 -11.97
C ARG A 58 0.59 -3.30 -13.20
N ALA A 59 1.43 -4.12 -13.87
CA ALA A 59 1.04 -4.92 -15.03
C ALA A 59 0.41 -6.27 -14.66
N THR A 60 0.49 -6.69 -13.40
CA THR A 60 -0.03 -7.99 -12.96
C THR A 60 -1.48 -7.86 -12.54
N THR A 61 -2.33 -8.72 -13.11
CA THR A 61 -3.74 -8.88 -12.72
C THR A 61 -3.97 -10.29 -12.19
N TRP A 62 -4.88 -10.43 -11.24
CA TRP A 62 -5.32 -11.74 -10.75
C TRP A 62 -6.71 -11.65 -10.16
N ILE A 63 -7.39 -12.80 -10.06
CA ILE A 63 -8.62 -12.96 -9.30
C ILE A 63 -8.28 -13.87 -8.13
N GLY A 64 -8.50 -13.42 -6.91
CA GLY A 64 -8.17 -14.21 -5.74
C GLY A 64 -8.04 -13.39 -4.46
N TYR A 65 -7.07 -13.79 -3.64
CA TYR A 65 -6.78 -13.21 -2.35
C TYR A 65 -5.37 -12.60 -2.32
N LYS A 66 -5.05 -11.91 -1.22
CA LYS A 66 -3.69 -11.55 -0.82
C LYS A 66 -3.34 -12.23 0.48
N VAL A 67 -2.08 -12.63 0.61
CA VAL A 67 -1.49 -13.09 1.86
C VAL A 67 -0.50 -12.05 2.36
N HIS A 68 -0.55 -11.77 3.65
CA HIS A 68 0.36 -10.90 4.37
C HIS A 68 1.02 -11.73 5.46
N LEU A 69 2.35 -11.71 5.52
CA LEU A 69 3.14 -12.45 6.50
C LEU A 69 3.96 -11.46 7.32
N THR A 70 3.96 -11.63 8.64
CA THR A 70 4.84 -10.92 9.56
C THR A 70 5.77 -11.93 10.20
N GLU A 71 7.07 -11.67 10.15
CA GLU A 71 8.07 -12.53 10.77
C GLU A 71 9.02 -11.74 11.67
N THR A 72 9.59 -12.41 12.67
CA THR A 72 10.70 -11.87 13.47
C THR A 72 11.95 -11.73 12.60
N CYS A 73 12.80 -10.76 12.93
CA CYS A 73 14.05 -10.51 12.21
C CYS A 73 15.21 -10.15 13.14
N ASP A 74 15.16 -10.63 14.38
CA ASP A 74 16.22 -10.47 15.37
C ASP A 74 17.39 -11.43 15.08
N ASP A 75 18.62 -10.95 15.29
CA ASP A 75 19.82 -11.69 14.89
C ASP A 75 20.06 -12.96 15.73
N ALA A 76 19.46 -13.04 16.93
CA ALA A 76 19.68 -14.13 17.89
C ALA A 76 18.78 -15.36 17.67
N GLN A 77 17.78 -15.28 16.79
CA GLN A 77 16.76 -16.31 16.62
C GLN A 77 16.44 -16.54 15.14
N PRO A 78 15.97 -17.74 14.75
CA PRO A 78 15.50 -17.94 13.38
C PRO A 78 14.29 -17.01 13.11
N PRO A 79 14.15 -16.47 11.89
CA PRO A 79 12.99 -15.64 11.54
C PRO A 79 11.72 -16.50 11.56
N LEU A 80 10.82 -16.27 12.50
CA LEU A 80 9.58 -17.03 12.63
C LEU A 80 8.40 -16.16 12.20
N ILE A 81 7.51 -16.73 11.39
CA ILE A 81 6.24 -16.09 11.03
C ILE A 81 5.36 -16.07 12.29
N VAL A 82 5.04 -14.88 12.79
CA VAL A 82 4.24 -14.65 14.01
C VAL A 82 2.80 -14.23 13.70
N HIS A 83 2.55 -13.75 12.49
CA HIS A 83 1.22 -13.39 12.03
C HIS A 83 1.02 -13.69 10.55
N VAL A 84 -0.18 -14.13 10.22
CA VAL A 84 -0.66 -14.38 8.86
C VAL A 84 -2.00 -13.70 8.71
N ALA A 85 -2.14 -12.86 7.70
CA ALA A 85 -3.43 -12.31 7.30
C ALA A 85 -3.75 -12.71 5.86
N THR A 86 -5.02 -12.97 5.59
CA THR A 86 -5.54 -13.22 4.25
C THR A 86 -6.65 -12.23 3.98
N THR A 87 -6.55 -11.48 2.89
CA THR A 87 -7.56 -10.49 2.52
C THR A 87 -8.09 -10.74 1.12
N PRO A 88 -9.30 -10.24 0.80
CA PRO A 88 -9.69 -10.00 -0.58
C PRO A 88 -8.61 -9.22 -1.33
N ALA A 89 -8.36 -9.55 -2.59
CA ALA A 89 -7.26 -8.96 -3.35
C ALA A 89 -7.34 -7.41 -3.53
N PRO A 90 -8.51 -6.76 -3.62
CA PRO A 90 -8.62 -5.31 -3.72
C PRO A 90 -8.20 -4.55 -2.46
N ILE A 91 -8.16 -5.20 -1.29
CA ILE A 91 -7.78 -4.54 -0.03
C ILE A 91 -6.36 -3.98 -0.17
N VAL A 92 -6.20 -2.70 0.18
CA VAL A 92 -4.90 -2.01 0.11
C VAL A 92 -4.00 -2.52 1.23
N ASP A 93 -2.70 -2.66 0.93
CA ASP A 93 -1.77 -3.36 1.82
C ASP A 93 -1.71 -2.71 3.23
N ARG A 94 -1.71 -1.37 3.32
CA ARG A 94 -1.77 -0.63 4.60
C ARG A 94 -3.00 -0.91 5.49
N ALA A 95 -4.13 -1.35 4.92
CA ALA A 95 -5.36 -1.58 5.69
C ALA A 95 -5.25 -2.79 6.64
N VAL A 96 -4.22 -3.63 6.47
CA VAL A 96 -4.03 -4.79 7.36
C VAL A 96 -3.27 -4.45 8.63
N LEU A 97 -2.62 -3.28 8.72
CA LEU A 97 -1.71 -2.97 9.82
C LEU A 97 -2.39 -2.92 11.18
N ASP A 98 -3.47 -2.14 11.31
CA ASP A 98 -4.15 -1.98 12.59
C ASP A 98 -4.76 -3.31 13.09
N PRO A 99 -5.51 -4.08 12.27
CA PRO A 99 -5.96 -5.42 12.67
C PRO A 99 -4.81 -6.38 13.01
N LEU A 100 -3.68 -6.28 12.31
CA LEU A 100 -2.48 -7.08 12.57
C LEU A 100 -1.86 -6.71 13.91
N HIS A 101 -1.68 -5.43 14.21
CA HIS A 101 -1.13 -4.96 15.48
C HIS A 101 -2.04 -5.34 16.64
N ALA A 102 -3.36 -5.15 16.51
CA ALA A 102 -4.33 -5.64 17.48
C ALA A 102 -4.21 -7.16 17.71
N ALA A 103 -4.06 -7.95 16.65
CA ALA A 103 -3.90 -9.40 16.76
C ALA A 103 -2.53 -9.86 17.30
N LEU A 104 -1.50 -9.01 17.23
CA LEU A 104 -0.21 -9.25 17.90
C LEU A 104 -0.29 -8.86 19.38
N ALA A 105 -1.00 -7.78 19.71
CA ALA A 105 -1.23 -7.34 21.08
C ALA A 105 -1.93 -8.41 21.91
N THR A 106 -2.96 -9.06 21.36
CA THR A 106 -3.67 -10.17 22.05
C THR A 106 -2.79 -11.39 22.34
N LYS A 107 -1.61 -11.48 21.71
CA LYS A 107 -0.66 -12.58 21.87
C LYS A 107 0.59 -12.17 22.64
N ASP A 108 0.67 -10.92 23.09
CA ASP A 108 1.88 -10.32 23.67
C ASP A 108 3.10 -10.41 22.72
N LEU A 109 2.85 -10.17 21.42
CA LEU A 109 3.85 -10.25 20.35
C LEU A 109 3.99 -8.92 19.58
N LEU A 110 3.61 -7.79 20.19
CA LEU A 110 3.81 -6.48 19.57
C LEU A 110 5.31 -6.20 19.43
N PRO A 111 5.78 -5.82 18.23
CA PRO A 111 7.18 -5.46 18.06
C PRO A 111 7.40 -4.00 18.46
N ALA A 112 8.51 -3.69 19.12
CA ALA A 112 8.92 -2.30 19.32
C ALA A 112 9.10 -1.55 17.98
N ARG A 113 9.49 -2.28 16.92
CA ARG A 113 9.66 -1.74 15.56
C ARG A 113 9.14 -2.71 14.52
N HIS A 114 8.22 -2.26 13.66
CA HIS A 114 7.68 -3.08 12.58
C HIS A 114 8.23 -2.60 11.23
N LEU A 115 9.04 -3.45 10.58
CA LEU A 115 9.63 -3.17 9.27
C LEU A 115 8.67 -3.56 8.15
N VAL A 116 8.28 -2.61 7.30
CA VAL A 116 7.26 -2.85 6.26
C VAL A 116 7.66 -2.29 4.90
N ASP A 117 7.00 -2.81 3.86
CA ASP A 117 7.11 -2.26 2.51
C ASP A 117 6.42 -0.90 2.37
N ALA A 118 6.81 -0.14 1.34
CA ALA A 118 6.25 1.18 1.07
C ALA A 118 4.73 1.19 0.87
N ALA A 119 4.14 0.06 0.46
CA ALA A 119 2.69 -0.08 0.29
C ALA A 119 1.91 -0.10 1.62
N TYR A 120 2.59 -0.34 2.74
CA TYR A 120 2.01 -0.31 4.09
C TYR A 120 2.17 1.05 4.77
N ILE A 121 3.04 1.94 4.25
CA ILE A 121 3.29 3.26 4.85
C ILE A 121 2.27 4.29 4.33
N ASP A 122 1.54 4.90 5.26
CA ASP A 122 0.73 6.10 5.07
C ASP A 122 0.75 6.91 6.38
N ALA A 123 0.37 8.19 6.29
CA ALA A 123 0.51 9.13 7.41
C ALA A 123 -0.33 8.73 8.63
N ASP A 124 -1.58 8.33 8.38
CA ASP A 124 -2.51 7.84 9.40
C ASP A 124 -1.98 6.56 10.07
N GLY A 125 -1.44 5.63 9.28
CA GLY A 125 -0.85 4.39 9.79
C GLY A 125 0.40 4.60 10.66
N LEU A 126 1.25 5.59 10.35
CA LEU A 126 2.41 5.94 11.17
C LEU A 126 1.99 6.45 12.55
N VAL A 127 0.98 7.33 12.59
CA VAL A 127 0.45 7.92 13.82
C VAL A 127 -0.28 6.86 14.65
N ALA A 128 -1.20 6.10 14.02
CA ALA A 128 -1.99 5.09 14.71
C ALA A 128 -1.12 3.97 15.29
N ALA A 129 -0.11 3.49 14.57
CA ALA A 129 0.80 2.45 15.09
C ALA A 129 1.53 2.89 16.37
N ALA A 130 2.00 4.14 16.43
CA ALA A 130 2.66 4.68 17.61
C ALA A 130 1.69 4.96 18.75
N ARG A 131 0.55 5.59 18.45
CA ARG A 131 -0.44 6.00 19.45
C ARG A 131 -1.18 4.83 20.08
N ASP A 132 -1.63 3.89 19.25
CA ASP A 132 -2.57 2.84 19.66
C ASP A 132 -1.87 1.55 20.09
N HIS A 133 -0.63 1.32 19.61
CA HIS A 133 0.08 0.06 19.81
C HIS A 133 1.54 0.22 20.30
N ASP A 134 2.03 1.45 20.50
CA ASP A 134 3.44 1.76 20.83
C ASP A 134 4.45 1.12 19.84
N VAL A 135 4.06 1.00 18.56
CA VAL A 135 4.89 0.40 17.52
C VAL A 135 5.53 1.46 16.64
N VAL A 136 6.85 1.43 16.54
CA VAL A 136 7.58 2.25 15.56
C VAL A 136 7.49 1.61 14.18
N LEU A 137 6.50 2.03 13.40
CA LEU A 137 6.33 1.60 12.01
C LEU A 137 7.43 2.21 11.12
N THR A 138 8.21 1.35 10.46
CA THR A 138 9.38 1.74 9.69
C THR A 138 9.32 1.15 8.29
N GLY A 139 9.34 2.01 7.27
CA GLY A 139 9.35 1.58 5.87
C GLY A 139 9.57 2.78 4.96
N PRO A 140 9.85 2.55 3.67
CA PRO A 140 10.02 3.65 2.72
C PRO A 140 8.69 4.39 2.55
N VAL A 141 8.70 5.71 2.71
CA VAL A 141 7.57 6.57 2.43
C VAL A 141 7.35 6.59 0.92
N SER A 142 6.09 6.46 0.51
CA SER A 142 5.74 6.53 -0.90
C SER A 142 6.19 7.86 -1.50
N LYS A 143 6.83 7.79 -2.68
CA LYS A 143 7.27 8.99 -3.41
C LYS A 143 6.07 9.87 -3.74
N ASP A 144 6.27 11.18 -3.65
CA ASP A 144 5.28 12.13 -4.13
C ASP A 144 5.13 11.99 -5.65
N ASN A 145 3.91 11.71 -6.10
CA ASN A 145 3.57 11.51 -7.51
C ASN A 145 3.14 12.81 -8.20
N GLN A 146 3.04 13.91 -7.46
CA GLN A 146 2.76 15.22 -8.04
C GLN A 146 3.86 15.63 -9.02
N TRP A 147 3.49 16.40 -10.05
CA TRP A 147 4.45 16.80 -11.08
C TRP A 147 5.61 17.61 -10.49
N GLN A 148 5.38 18.39 -9.42
CA GLN A 148 6.42 19.15 -8.74
C GLN A 148 7.52 18.24 -8.20
N ALA A 149 7.18 17.07 -7.67
CA ALA A 149 8.17 16.10 -7.18
C ALA A 149 8.95 15.41 -8.30
N ARG A 150 8.47 15.50 -9.55
CA ARG A 150 9.12 14.92 -10.74
C ARG A 150 9.90 15.94 -11.56
N THR A 151 9.82 17.21 -11.20
CA THR A 151 10.48 18.30 -11.92
C THR A 151 11.55 18.91 -11.03
N GLU A 152 12.80 18.82 -11.47
CA GLU A 152 13.92 19.40 -10.73
C GLU A 152 13.70 20.90 -10.52
N GLY A 153 13.96 21.36 -9.28
CA GLY A 153 13.74 22.74 -8.88
C GLY A 153 12.28 23.17 -8.72
N ALA A 154 11.27 22.33 -8.98
CA ALA A 154 9.89 22.68 -8.68
C ALA A 154 9.61 22.65 -7.17
N PHE A 155 8.68 23.50 -6.72
CA PHE A 155 8.35 23.65 -5.30
C PHE A 155 7.28 22.65 -4.86
N THR A 156 7.73 21.65 -4.12
CA THR A 156 6.88 20.73 -3.37
C THR A 156 6.42 21.38 -2.06
N ILE A 157 5.68 20.66 -1.21
CA ILE A 157 5.14 21.22 0.04
C ILE A 157 6.25 21.61 1.03
N GLU A 158 7.40 20.96 0.95
CA GLU A 158 8.57 21.17 1.81
C GLU A 158 9.21 22.54 1.62
N ALA A 159 8.92 23.23 0.50
CA ALA A 159 9.38 24.59 0.26
C ALA A 159 8.48 25.66 0.91
N PHE A 160 7.38 25.27 1.56
CA PHE A 160 6.43 26.17 2.20
C PHE A 160 6.58 26.08 3.72
N HIS A 161 6.58 27.23 4.38
CA HIS A 161 6.53 27.28 5.84
C HIS A 161 5.08 27.16 6.29
N LEU A 162 4.76 26.14 7.11
CA LEU A 162 3.42 25.90 7.63
C LEU A 162 3.36 26.30 9.11
N ASP A 163 2.73 27.44 9.39
CA ASP A 163 2.41 27.87 10.75
C ASP A 163 1.03 27.30 11.13
N TRP A 164 1.04 26.16 11.84
CA TRP A 164 -0.17 25.45 12.25
C TRP A 164 -0.98 26.21 13.30
N ASP A 165 -0.32 27.01 14.14
CA ASP A 165 -0.95 27.70 15.26
C ASP A 165 -1.70 28.95 14.74
N ARG A 166 -1.06 29.71 13.84
CA ARG A 166 -1.70 30.85 13.16
C ARG A 166 -2.55 30.43 11.97
N LYS A 167 -2.46 29.16 11.54
CA LYS A 167 -3.14 28.60 10.36
C LYS A 167 -2.80 29.37 9.09
N ILE A 168 -1.51 29.63 8.89
CA ILE A 168 -0.97 30.36 7.75
C ILE A 168 0.14 29.55 7.09
N ALA A 169 0.11 29.44 5.76
CA ALA A 169 1.26 28.95 5.00
C ALA A 169 1.93 30.09 4.24
N THR A 170 3.25 30.20 4.33
CA THR A 170 4.04 31.19 3.60
C THR A 170 4.77 30.50 2.45
N CYS A 171 4.63 31.05 1.23
CA CYS A 171 5.27 30.48 0.05
C CYS A 171 6.73 30.94 -0.14
N PRO A 172 7.52 30.30 -1.02
CA PRO A 172 8.91 30.70 -1.28
C PRO A 172 9.11 32.15 -1.74
N ALA A 173 8.06 32.80 -2.27
CA ALA A 173 8.07 34.21 -2.64
C ALA A 173 7.67 35.15 -1.47
N GLY A 174 7.50 34.63 -0.25
CA GLY A 174 7.14 35.41 0.94
C GLY A 174 5.65 35.76 1.08
N HIS A 175 4.77 35.24 0.23
CA HIS A 175 3.34 35.51 0.33
C HIS A 175 2.60 34.48 1.17
N ASP A 176 1.72 34.96 2.05
CA ASP A 176 0.88 34.13 2.90
C ASP A 176 -0.36 33.57 2.17
N SER A 177 -0.86 32.47 2.72
CA SER A 177 -2.09 31.83 2.30
C SER A 177 -3.31 32.70 2.59
N ARG A 178 -4.29 32.67 1.68
CA ARG A 178 -5.58 33.36 1.85
C ARG A 178 -6.56 32.57 2.71
N SER A 179 -6.49 31.25 2.69
CA SER A 179 -7.38 30.41 3.50
C SER A 179 -6.71 29.12 3.94
N TRP A 180 -7.16 28.66 5.10
CA TRP A 180 -6.73 27.44 5.76
C TRP A 180 -7.93 26.81 6.47
N HIS A 181 -8.39 25.66 6.01
CA HIS A 181 -9.51 24.97 6.65
C HIS A 181 -9.37 23.46 6.51
N PRO A 182 -9.83 22.69 7.51
CA PRO A 182 -9.93 21.25 7.37
C PRO A 182 -10.93 20.90 6.26
N ASN A 183 -10.62 19.84 5.54
CA ASN A 183 -11.52 19.19 4.60
C ASN A 183 -11.56 17.70 4.97
N TYR A 184 -12.74 17.24 5.35
CA TYR A 184 -12.97 15.86 5.74
C TYR A 184 -13.28 15.06 4.49
N ASN A 185 -12.33 14.24 4.03
CA ASN A 185 -12.46 13.46 2.82
C ASN A 185 -12.32 11.97 3.14
N LEU A 186 -13.39 11.21 2.96
CA LEU A 186 -13.41 9.74 3.11
C LEU A 186 -12.81 9.27 4.44
N GLY A 187 -13.18 9.93 5.55
CA GLY A 187 -12.68 9.61 6.89
C GLY A 187 -11.25 10.08 7.19
N ARG A 188 -10.61 10.81 6.27
CA ARG A 188 -9.28 11.41 6.47
C ARG A 188 -9.38 12.93 6.50
N THR A 189 -8.72 13.55 7.46
CA THR A 189 -8.64 15.01 7.56
C THR A 189 -7.45 15.51 6.75
N VAL A 190 -7.72 16.25 5.69
CA VAL A 190 -6.69 17.03 4.99
C VAL A 190 -6.91 18.50 5.24
N ILE A 191 -5.84 19.28 5.34
CA ILE A 191 -5.95 20.73 5.46
C ILE A 191 -5.87 21.33 4.07
N ARG A 192 -6.88 22.09 3.67
CA ARG A 192 -6.92 22.78 2.39
C ARG A 192 -6.40 24.20 2.56
N ILE A 193 -5.24 24.50 1.96
CA ILE A 193 -4.57 25.79 2.07
C ILE A 193 -4.49 26.45 0.70
N ARG A 194 -5.19 27.58 0.51
CA ARG A 194 -5.27 28.27 -0.79
C ARG A 194 -4.54 29.59 -0.76
N PHE A 195 -3.72 29.84 -1.77
CA PHE A 195 -3.06 31.13 -1.99
C PHE A 195 -3.91 32.07 -2.85
N ALA A 196 -3.71 33.38 -2.69
CA ALA A 196 -4.41 34.37 -3.51
C ALA A 196 -3.92 34.31 -4.98
N ALA A 197 -4.87 34.23 -5.92
CA ALA A 197 -4.54 34.16 -7.35
C ALA A 197 -3.79 35.42 -7.84
N GLN A 198 -4.01 36.57 -7.21
CA GLN A 198 -3.30 37.81 -7.52
C GLN A 198 -1.79 37.69 -7.31
N HIS A 199 -1.37 37.10 -6.17
CA HIS A 199 0.04 36.88 -5.86
C HIS A 199 0.65 35.88 -6.85
N CYS A 200 -0.08 34.80 -7.17
CA CYS A 200 0.42 33.82 -8.13
C CYS A 200 0.51 34.37 -9.56
N ARG A 201 -0.41 35.25 -10.00
CA ARG A 201 -0.46 35.75 -11.38
C ARG A 201 0.78 36.55 -11.77
N ALA A 202 1.27 37.40 -10.87
CA ALA A 202 2.45 38.23 -11.09
C ALA A 202 3.77 37.58 -10.63
N CYS A 203 3.72 36.40 -10.00
CA CYS A 203 4.90 35.77 -9.41
C CYS A 203 5.78 35.07 -10.45
N SER A 204 7.05 35.47 -10.52
CA SER A 204 8.09 34.86 -11.38
C SER A 204 8.35 33.38 -11.04
N LEU A 205 8.10 32.96 -9.80
CA LEU A 205 8.27 31.57 -9.35
C LEU A 205 7.08 30.66 -9.72
N LYS A 206 5.98 31.19 -10.25
CA LYS A 206 4.78 30.41 -10.60
C LYS A 206 5.07 29.18 -11.47
N PRO A 207 5.91 29.24 -12.52
CA PRO A 207 6.21 28.07 -13.37
C PRO A 207 6.79 26.89 -12.60
N ARG A 208 7.53 27.16 -11.51
CA ARG A 208 8.09 26.15 -10.61
C ARG A 208 7.12 25.73 -9.49
N CYS A 209 6.06 26.49 -9.25
CA CYS A 209 5.18 26.34 -8.09
C CYS A 209 3.84 25.66 -8.44
N THR A 210 3.13 26.14 -9.47
CA THR A 210 1.80 25.63 -9.83
C THR A 210 1.46 25.92 -11.28
N ARG A 211 0.78 24.96 -11.94
CA ARG A 211 0.22 25.14 -13.29
C ARG A 211 -1.18 25.74 -13.27
N SER A 212 -1.82 25.78 -12.10
CA SER A 212 -3.16 26.33 -11.91
C SER A 212 -3.14 27.85 -11.72
N GLN A 213 -4.33 28.47 -11.64
CA GLN A 213 -4.47 29.90 -11.39
C GLN A 213 -3.81 30.36 -10.08
N CYS A 214 -3.84 29.52 -9.04
CA CYS A 214 -3.18 29.76 -7.78
C CYS A 214 -2.62 28.47 -7.19
N ARG A 215 -1.75 28.58 -6.18
CA ARG A 215 -1.25 27.43 -5.42
C ARG A 215 -2.34 26.95 -4.45
N LEU A 216 -2.49 25.63 -4.39
CA LEU A 216 -3.33 24.92 -3.42
C LEU A 216 -2.44 23.84 -2.77
N LEU A 217 -2.29 23.89 -1.45
CA LEU A 217 -1.67 22.82 -0.68
C LEU A 217 -2.75 21.99 -0.01
N THR A 218 -2.49 20.70 0.11
CA THR A 218 -3.35 19.76 0.83
C THR A 218 -2.53 18.88 1.78
N PRO A 219 -1.83 19.45 2.78
CA PRO A 219 -1.19 18.64 3.82
C PRO A 219 -2.22 17.80 4.57
N ARG A 220 -1.71 16.77 5.24
CA ARG A 220 -2.43 15.97 6.24
C ARG A 220 -2.70 16.80 7.51
N SER A 221 -3.25 16.19 8.56
CA SER A 221 -3.28 16.85 9.89
C SER A 221 -1.85 17.18 10.37
N ARG A 222 -1.69 18.04 11.38
CA ARG A 222 -0.37 18.41 11.93
C ARG A 222 0.44 17.17 12.30
N GLU A 223 -0.15 16.30 13.12
CA GLU A 223 0.46 15.07 13.60
C GLU A 223 0.86 14.12 12.46
N GLU A 224 -0.04 13.89 11.50
CA GLU A 224 0.23 13.07 10.31
C GLU A 224 1.32 13.69 9.40
N HIS A 225 1.33 15.02 9.26
CA HIS A 225 2.35 15.73 8.49
C HIS A 225 3.72 15.61 9.14
N ASP A 226 3.80 15.87 10.44
CA ASP A 226 5.03 15.77 11.22
C ASP A 226 5.57 14.33 11.22
N ALA A 227 4.69 13.33 11.33
CA ALA A 227 5.05 11.91 11.20
C ALA A 227 5.65 11.57 9.83
N LEU A 228 5.09 12.09 8.73
CA LEU A 228 5.65 11.91 7.39
C LEU A 228 7.00 12.60 7.22
N VAL A 229 7.15 13.83 7.73
CA VAL A 229 8.42 14.57 7.69
C VAL A 229 9.50 13.81 8.47
N ALA A 230 9.19 13.35 9.69
CA ALA A 230 10.10 12.54 10.49
C ALA A 230 10.44 11.19 9.83
N ALA A 231 9.47 10.53 9.19
CA ALA A 231 9.73 9.31 8.42
C ALA A 231 10.70 9.55 7.25
N ARG A 232 10.50 10.62 6.47
CA ARG A 232 11.40 10.99 5.36
C ARG A 232 12.79 11.38 5.84
N ALA A 233 12.89 12.10 6.96
CA ALA A 233 14.18 12.44 7.56
C ALA A 233 14.93 11.18 8.02
N ARG A 234 14.22 10.17 8.54
CA ARG A 234 14.84 8.88 8.90
C ARG A 234 15.37 8.13 7.69
N GLU A 235 14.72 8.22 6.52
CA GLU A 235 15.16 7.50 5.31
C GLU A 235 16.58 7.85 4.84
N THR A 236 17.06 9.06 5.14
CA THR A 236 18.41 9.49 4.78
C THR A 236 19.48 8.98 5.74
N SER A 237 19.09 8.36 6.86
CA SER A 237 20.01 7.87 7.87
C SER A 237 20.62 6.50 7.53
N SER A 238 21.83 6.26 8.04
CA SER A 238 22.50 4.95 7.94
C SER A 238 21.75 3.85 8.71
N ALA A 239 21.08 4.20 9.81
CA ALA A 239 20.22 3.30 10.56
C ALA A 239 19.06 2.76 9.71
N PHE A 240 18.40 3.63 8.94
CA PHE A 240 17.36 3.20 8.01
C PHE A 240 17.90 2.30 6.90
N ALA A 241 19.12 2.55 6.41
CA ALA A 241 19.76 1.65 5.45
C ALA A 241 20.03 0.24 6.03
N ALA A 242 20.29 0.11 7.34
CA ALA A 242 20.38 -1.17 8.02
C ALA A 242 18.99 -1.86 8.13
N ASP A 243 17.97 -1.13 8.58
CA ASP A 243 16.59 -1.65 8.69
C ASP A 243 16.05 -2.11 7.33
N ARG A 244 16.31 -1.34 6.27
CA ARG A 244 15.94 -1.70 4.90
C ARG A 244 16.58 -3.01 4.43
N ARG A 245 17.81 -3.32 4.88
CA ARG A 245 18.48 -4.59 4.57
C ARG A 245 17.80 -5.77 5.27
N ARG A 246 17.40 -5.62 6.54
CA ARG A 246 16.68 -6.65 7.30
C ARG A 246 15.34 -7.00 6.66
N ARG A 247 14.61 -6.00 6.17
CA ARG A 247 13.32 -6.18 5.48
C ARG A 247 13.40 -7.15 4.29
N ALA A 248 14.55 -7.31 3.64
CA ALA A 248 14.69 -8.24 2.52
C ALA A 248 14.50 -9.72 2.90
N GLY A 249 14.57 -10.07 4.20
CA GLY A 249 14.37 -11.43 4.70
C GLY A 249 13.00 -12.03 4.29
N ILE A 250 11.94 -11.23 4.38
CA ILE A 250 10.55 -11.68 4.09
C ILE A 250 10.37 -12.14 2.63
N GLU A 251 11.17 -11.62 1.71
CA GLU A 251 11.15 -12.04 0.31
C GLU A 251 11.61 -13.49 0.16
N GLY A 252 12.55 -13.94 1.01
CA GLY A 252 12.95 -15.34 1.11
C GLY A 252 11.80 -16.23 1.59
N THR A 253 11.04 -15.76 2.57
CA THR A 253 9.84 -16.41 3.14
C THR A 253 8.76 -16.59 2.09
N LEU A 254 8.38 -15.49 1.44
CA LEU A 254 7.40 -15.50 0.35
C LEU A 254 7.88 -16.39 -0.79
N SER A 255 9.15 -16.27 -1.19
CA SER A 255 9.74 -17.13 -2.22
C SER A 255 9.63 -18.61 -1.88
N ARG A 256 9.97 -19.02 -0.65
CA ARG A 256 9.86 -20.41 -0.20
C ARG A 256 8.41 -20.87 -0.29
N GLY A 257 7.48 -20.11 0.27
CA GLY A 257 6.05 -20.42 0.20
C GLY A 257 5.54 -20.57 -1.24
N VAL A 258 5.93 -19.65 -2.13
CA VAL A 258 5.51 -19.68 -3.54
C VAL A 258 6.09 -20.89 -4.28
N ARG A 259 7.39 -21.13 -4.17
CA ARG A 259 8.10 -22.13 -4.98
C ARG A 259 7.93 -23.57 -4.49
N THR A 260 7.70 -23.76 -3.19
CA THR A 260 7.68 -25.10 -2.59
C THR A 260 6.31 -25.49 -2.03
N MET A 261 5.52 -24.53 -1.57
CA MET A 261 4.25 -24.81 -0.85
C MET A 261 3.00 -24.35 -1.61
N GLY A 262 3.14 -23.82 -2.83
CA GLY A 262 1.99 -23.40 -3.64
C GLY A 262 1.24 -22.20 -3.08
N LEU A 263 1.91 -21.28 -2.38
CA LEU A 263 1.30 -20.12 -1.70
C LEU A 263 0.40 -19.23 -2.61
N ARG A 264 0.58 -19.26 -3.93
CA ARG A 264 -0.25 -18.51 -4.90
C ARG A 264 -1.49 -19.25 -5.40
N ARG A 265 -1.75 -20.46 -4.92
CA ARG A 265 -2.88 -21.29 -5.38
C ARG A 265 -3.73 -21.70 -4.18
N SER A 266 -4.92 -21.15 -4.08
CA SER A 266 -5.94 -21.64 -3.15
C SER A 266 -6.45 -23.00 -3.62
N ARG A 267 -6.31 -24.04 -2.79
CA ARG A 267 -6.85 -25.38 -3.03
C ARG A 267 -8.33 -25.48 -2.67
N TYR A 268 -8.79 -24.55 -1.85
CA TYR A 268 -10.16 -24.48 -1.36
C TYR A 268 -10.78 -23.13 -1.75
N LEU A 269 -12.10 -23.13 -1.92
CA LEU A 269 -12.89 -21.93 -2.19
C LEU A 269 -13.26 -21.22 -0.88
N GLY A 270 -13.33 -19.90 -0.94
CA GLY A 270 -13.71 -19.04 0.18
C GLY A 270 -12.52 -18.53 1.00
N LEU A 271 -12.70 -17.32 1.56
CA LEU A 271 -11.65 -16.58 2.26
C LEU A 271 -11.14 -17.36 3.48
N ALA A 272 -12.05 -17.92 4.29
CA ALA A 272 -11.71 -18.64 5.52
C ALA A 272 -10.87 -19.90 5.26
N ARG A 273 -11.23 -20.69 4.23
CA ARG A 273 -10.49 -21.92 3.89
C ARG A 273 -9.14 -21.59 3.26
N THR A 274 -9.07 -20.53 2.44
CA THR A 274 -7.79 -20.01 1.95
C THR A 274 -6.90 -19.52 3.10
N HIS A 275 -7.48 -18.85 4.10
CA HIS A 275 -6.75 -18.41 5.27
C HIS A 275 -6.16 -19.58 6.07
N LEU A 276 -6.94 -20.65 6.30
CA LEU A 276 -6.42 -21.88 6.91
C LEU A 276 -5.24 -22.46 6.12
N GLN A 277 -5.31 -22.49 4.79
CA GLN A 277 -4.19 -22.94 3.96
C GLN A 277 -2.94 -22.06 4.14
N HIS A 278 -3.10 -20.74 4.24
CA HIS A 278 -1.97 -19.83 4.50
C HIS A 278 -1.36 -20.06 5.88
N LEU A 279 -2.18 -20.32 6.91
CA LEU A 279 -1.71 -20.69 8.25
C LEU A 279 -0.89 -21.98 8.21
N LEU A 280 -1.40 -23.04 7.58
CA LEU A 280 -0.67 -24.32 7.44
C LEU A 280 0.66 -24.15 6.70
N THR A 281 0.68 -23.30 5.66
CA THR A 281 1.89 -22.97 4.92
C THR A 281 2.92 -22.25 5.80
N ALA A 282 2.48 -21.26 6.57
CA ALA A 282 3.35 -20.53 7.50
C ALA A 282 3.90 -21.45 8.60
N THR A 283 3.07 -22.32 9.17
CA THR A 283 3.48 -23.33 10.14
C THR A 283 4.55 -24.26 9.57
N ALA A 284 4.35 -24.78 8.35
CA ALA A 284 5.35 -25.63 7.69
C ALA A 284 6.69 -24.90 7.45
N ILE A 285 6.65 -23.62 7.10
CA ILE A 285 7.86 -22.79 6.98
C ILE A 285 8.55 -22.64 8.33
N ASN A 286 7.81 -22.32 9.40
CA ASN A 286 8.35 -22.17 10.75
C ASN A 286 8.99 -23.47 11.25
N LEU A 287 8.30 -24.61 11.11
CA LEU A 287 8.85 -25.92 11.50
C LEU A 287 10.15 -26.23 10.77
N GLY A 288 10.20 -25.97 9.46
CA GLY A 288 11.43 -26.17 8.69
C GLY A 288 12.56 -25.22 9.07
N ARG A 289 12.25 -24.02 9.58
CA ARG A 289 13.27 -23.08 10.10
C ARG A 289 13.77 -23.48 11.48
N LEU A 290 12.87 -23.91 12.36
CA LEU A 290 13.21 -24.43 13.68
C LEU A 290 14.09 -25.68 13.57
N ALA A 291 13.72 -26.63 12.71
CA ALA A 291 14.52 -27.84 12.48
C ALA A 291 15.94 -27.49 11.97
N ALA A 292 16.05 -26.54 11.02
CA ALA A 292 17.34 -26.09 10.53
C ALA A 292 18.18 -25.38 11.61
N TRP A 293 17.54 -24.57 12.46
CA TRP A 293 18.19 -23.88 13.56
C TRP A 293 18.68 -24.84 14.66
N ILE A 294 17.85 -25.80 15.07
CA ILE A 294 18.22 -26.85 16.05
C ILE A 294 19.35 -27.72 15.51
N GLY A 295 19.35 -28.00 14.21
CA GLY A 295 20.37 -28.81 13.55
C GLY A 295 21.61 -28.03 13.07
N ASP A 296 21.84 -26.80 13.55
CA ASP A 296 22.94 -25.92 13.16
C ASP A 296 23.17 -25.79 11.65
N THR A 297 22.09 -25.92 10.87
CA THR A 297 22.16 -25.88 9.42
C THR A 297 22.39 -24.43 8.98
N PRO A 298 23.46 -24.13 8.22
CA PRO A 298 23.77 -22.77 7.82
C PRO A 298 22.62 -22.15 7.03
N ALA A 299 22.30 -20.89 7.34
CA ALA A 299 21.32 -20.14 6.57
C ALA A 299 21.74 -20.05 5.09
N GLY A 300 20.79 -20.29 4.19
CA GLY A 300 21.02 -20.21 2.75
C GLY A 300 21.51 -18.82 2.34
N ARG A 301 22.65 -18.75 1.65
CA ARG A 301 23.20 -17.48 1.15
C ARG A 301 22.36 -16.98 -0.03
N THR A 302 22.14 -15.66 -0.10
CA THR A 302 21.51 -15.04 -1.28
C THR A 302 22.29 -15.41 -2.54
N ARG A 303 21.63 -16.11 -3.47
CA ARG A 303 22.25 -16.52 -4.73
C ARG A 303 22.59 -15.28 -5.55
N ARG A 304 23.88 -14.98 -5.74
CA ARG A 304 24.33 -13.95 -6.68
C ARG A 304 24.27 -14.53 -8.09
N SER A 305 23.52 -13.90 -8.99
CA SER A 305 23.49 -14.30 -10.41
C SER A 305 24.91 -14.26 -11.01
N ALA A 306 25.14 -15.02 -12.08
CA ALA A 306 26.44 -14.97 -12.79
C ALA A 306 26.77 -13.54 -13.23
N PHE A 307 25.76 -12.81 -13.73
CA PHE A 307 25.90 -11.40 -14.12
C PHE A 307 26.28 -10.48 -12.94
N ALA A 308 25.65 -10.64 -11.77
CA ALA A 308 26.00 -9.85 -10.58
C ALA A 308 27.37 -10.20 -9.98
N ARG A 309 27.92 -11.37 -10.31
CA ARG A 309 29.30 -11.75 -9.99
C ARG A 309 30.29 -11.10 -10.96
N LEU A 310 29.98 -11.09 -12.25
CA LEU A 310 30.76 -10.41 -13.30
C LEU A 310 30.87 -8.90 -13.03
N MET A 311 29.75 -8.23 -12.74
CA MET A 311 29.71 -6.79 -12.44
C MET A 311 30.47 -6.40 -11.16
N ALA A 312 30.78 -7.37 -10.29
CA ALA A 312 31.53 -7.14 -9.06
C ALA A 312 33.02 -7.45 -9.20
N GLN A 313 33.46 -7.94 -10.37
CA GLN A 313 34.86 -8.05 -10.71
C GLN A 313 35.35 -6.67 -11.17
N PRO A 314 36.54 -6.22 -10.73
CA PRO A 314 37.14 -5.00 -11.24
C PRO A 314 37.33 -5.13 -12.76
N ALA A 315 37.05 -4.06 -13.49
CA ALA A 315 37.28 -4.00 -14.93
C ALA A 315 38.80 -3.99 -15.17
N GLY A 316 39.38 -5.17 -15.36
CA GLY A 316 40.79 -5.34 -15.69
C GLY A 316 41.45 -6.48 -14.94
N ALA A 317 41.46 -7.66 -15.59
CA ALA A 317 42.56 -8.62 -15.56
C ALA A 317 42.66 -9.22 -16.95
#